data_AF-A0A521ZEV1-F1
#
_entry.id   AF-A0A521ZEV1-F1
#
_cell.length_a   1.000
_cell.length_b   1.000
_cell.length_c   1.000
_cell.angle_alpha   90.00
_cell.angle_beta   90.00
_cell.angle_gamma   90.00
#
_symmetry.space_group_name_H-M   'P 1'
#
loop_
_entity.id
_entity.type
_entity.pdbx_description
1 polymer ?
#
loop_
_entity_poly.entity_id
_entity_poly.type
_entity_poly.pdbx_seq_one_letter_code
_entity_poly.pdbx_strand_id
1 'polypeptide(L)'
;MTKGRNTFEGYQAAKQEGREKLLIQYLEQLKTSRVKFQHVTGLAEMVATHITHQQQKPCNKATLLRNKRYKSLLLTFMAAHLGGGTQNLKLRDVGDEKAKALVTTVELKAANLEREVTRLKRYVEHLQKDQSAAPAALPAPDAKAHEQELHDIQLKYVRTCQALHGVLRHFESFLAVNAERRQIIDLTKRRNNVVVDADFAEPFVAWLKDNEGAGGAL
;
A
#
# COMPACT_ATOMS: atom_id res chain seq x y z
N MET A 1 24.29 -27.27 -14.42
CA MET A 1 23.33 -28.41 -14.50
C MET A 1 21.90 -27.88 -14.39
N THR A 2 21.28 -27.56 -15.52
CA THR A 2 19.88 -27.13 -15.60
C THR A 2 18.99 -28.35 -15.43
N LYS A 3 18.34 -28.48 -14.27
CA LYS A 3 17.34 -29.54 -14.03
C LYS A 3 16.23 -29.38 -15.07
N GLY A 4 16.03 -30.42 -15.89
CA GLY A 4 14.98 -30.47 -16.90
C GLY A 4 13.62 -30.15 -16.27
N ARG A 5 12.87 -29.27 -16.93
CA ARG A 5 11.54 -28.81 -16.50
C ARG A 5 10.62 -30.03 -16.39
N ASN A 6 10.09 -30.29 -15.19
CA ASN A 6 9.32 -31.50 -14.90
C ASN A 6 7.92 -31.39 -15.55
N THR A 7 7.73 -32.07 -16.69
CA THR A 7 6.49 -32.09 -17.47
C THR A 7 5.27 -32.61 -16.70
N PHE A 8 5.49 -33.29 -15.57
CA PHE A 8 4.42 -33.82 -14.70
C PHE A 8 4.12 -32.95 -13.47
N GLU A 9 4.80 -31.81 -13.31
CA GLU A 9 4.64 -30.93 -12.15
C GLU A 9 3.19 -30.45 -11.99
N GLY A 10 2.54 -30.06 -13.09
CA GLY A 10 1.12 -29.65 -13.08
C GLY A 10 0.17 -30.77 -12.67
N TYR A 11 0.39 -31.99 -13.18
CA TYR A 11 -0.42 -33.17 -12.80
C TYR A 11 -0.22 -33.53 -11.31
N GLN A 12 1.02 -33.46 -10.83
CA GLN A 12 1.34 -33.72 -9.42
C GLN A 12 0.73 -32.65 -8.51
N ALA A 13 0.76 -31.38 -8.91
CA ALA A 13 0.15 -30.28 -8.18
C ALA A 13 -1.38 -30.41 -8.11
N ALA A 14 -2.04 -30.67 -9.25
CA ALA A 14 -3.50 -30.85 -9.30
C ALA A 14 -3.97 -32.05 -8.46
N LYS A 15 -3.23 -33.16 -8.51
CA LYS A 15 -3.50 -34.33 -7.67
C LYS A 15 -3.29 -34.04 -6.19
N GLN A 16 -2.29 -33.21 -5.87
CA GLN A 16 -2.04 -32.79 -4.50
C GLN A 16 -3.16 -31.90 -3.96
N GLU A 17 -3.60 -30.93 -4.76
CA GLU A 17 -4.68 -30.00 -4.44
C GLU A 17 -6.02 -30.73 -4.30
N GLY A 18 -6.33 -31.68 -5.17
CA GLY A 18 -7.56 -32.49 -5.07
C GLY A 18 -7.63 -33.27 -3.75
N ARG A 19 -6.50 -33.83 -3.30
CA ARG A 19 -6.43 -34.51 -2.00
C ARG A 19 -6.43 -33.53 -0.83
N GLU A 20 -5.87 -32.34 -1.00
CA GLU A 20 -5.92 -31.26 -0.02
C GLU A 20 -7.35 -30.85 0.30
N LYS A 21 -8.20 -30.70 -0.73
CA LYS A 21 -9.63 -30.38 -0.58
C LYS A 21 -10.37 -31.43 0.24
N LEU A 22 -10.14 -32.72 0.00
CA LEU A 22 -10.75 -33.80 0.79
C LEU A 22 -10.29 -33.79 2.24
N LEU A 23 -9.00 -33.49 2.46
CA LEU A 23 -8.45 -33.38 3.80
C LEU A 23 -9.09 -32.21 4.56
N ILE A 24 -9.23 -31.04 3.93
CA ILE A 24 -9.91 -29.87 4.51
C ILE A 24 -11.37 -30.19 4.82
N GLN A 25 -12.10 -30.80 3.88
CA GLN A 25 -13.51 -31.16 4.06
C GLN A 25 -13.71 -32.10 5.26
N TYR A 26 -12.85 -33.10 5.40
CA TYR A 26 -12.93 -34.03 6.52
C TYR A 26 -12.54 -33.39 7.85
N LEU A 27 -11.52 -32.52 7.85
CA LEU A 27 -11.16 -31.75 9.05
C LEU A 27 -12.31 -30.83 9.49
N GLU A 28 -13.05 -30.19 8.58
CA GLU A 28 -14.26 -29.43 8.92
C GLU A 28 -15.34 -30.31 9.54
N GLN A 29 -15.58 -31.52 9.01
CA GLN A 29 -16.50 -32.48 9.62
C GLN A 29 -16.04 -32.91 11.02
N LEU A 30 -14.74 -33.02 11.24
CA LEU A 30 -14.21 -33.36 12.54
C LEU A 30 -14.38 -32.23 13.56
N LYS A 31 -14.54 -30.97 13.14
CA LYS A 31 -14.84 -29.85 14.06
C LYS A 31 -16.20 -29.97 14.73
N THR A 32 -17.20 -30.50 14.01
CA THR A 32 -18.54 -30.73 14.56
C THR A 32 -18.59 -32.00 15.40
N SER A 33 -17.65 -32.92 15.18
CA SER A 33 -17.47 -34.11 16.01
C SER A 33 -16.76 -33.79 17.33
N ARG A 34 -17.17 -34.39 18.44
CA ARG A 34 -16.50 -34.23 19.76
C ARG A 34 -15.24 -35.09 19.91
N VAL A 35 -14.66 -35.57 18.81
CA VAL A 35 -13.52 -36.49 18.84
C VAL A 35 -12.25 -35.71 19.19
N LYS A 36 -11.56 -36.14 20.26
CA LYS A 36 -10.28 -35.55 20.69
C LYS A 36 -9.14 -36.46 20.27
N PHE A 37 -8.12 -35.90 19.62
CA PHE A 37 -6.95 -36.63 19.15
C PHE A 37 -5.72 -36.28 19.99
N GLN A 38 -5.13 -37.20 20.75
CA GLN A 38 -3.94 -36.86 21.55
C GLN A 38 -2.69 -36.55 20.70
N HIS A 39 -2.58 -37.16 19.51
CA HIS A 39 -1.39 -37.06 18.66
C HIS A 39 -1.74 -36.90 17.18
N VAL A 40 -0.85 -36.25 16.43
CA VAL A 40 -0.97 -36.00 14.97
C VAL A 40 -1.03 -37.28 14.18
N THR A 41 -0.36 -38.32 14.68
CA THR A 41 -0.39 -39.66 14.10
C THR A 41 -1.79 -40.26 14.12
N GLY A 42 -2.56 -40.08 15.20
CA GLY A 42 -3.94 -40.58 15.31
C GLY A 42 -4.91 -39.83 14.40
N LEU A 43 -4.76 -38.51 14.30
CA LEU A 43 -5.54 -37.71 13.36
C LEU A 43 -5.22 -38.09 11.90
N ALA A 44 -3.93 -38.25 11.57
CA ALA A 44 -3.49 -38.65 10.24
C ALA A 44 -4.00 -40.04 9.85
N GLU A 45 -4.16 -40.95 10.82
CA GLU A 45 -4.71 -42.28 10.60
C GLU A 45 -6.20 -42.23 10.25
N MET A 46 -7.00 -41.45 10.98
CA MET A 46 -8.42 -41.26 10.68
C MET A 46 -8.66 -40.53 9.35
N VAL A 47 -7.84 -39.53 9.04
CA VAL A 47 -7.91 -38.83 7.76
C VAL A 47 -7.52 -39.78 6.62
N ALA A 48 -6.51 -40.63 6.83
CA ALA A 48 -6.08 -41.61 5.84
C ALA A 48 -7.15 -42.68 5.57
N THR A 49 -7.85 -43.17 6.58
CA THR A 49 -8.97 -44.11 6.40
C THR A 49 -10.13 -43.46 5.67
N HIS A 50 -10.47 -42.21 5.99
CA HIS A 50 -11.53 -41.47 5.29
C HIS A 50 -11.20 -41.23 3.81
N ILE A 51 -9.97 -40.77 3.50
CA ILE A 51 -9.53 -40.58 2.11
C ILE A 51 -9.50 -41.91 1.36
N THR A 52 -9.12 -43.00 2.02
CA THR A 52 -9.13 -44.34 1.42
C THR A 52 -10.54 -44.77 1.06
N HIS A 53 -11.52 -44.50 1.92
CA HIS A 53 -12.93 -44.80 1.67
C HIS A 53 -13.51 -43.94 0.54
N GLN A 54 -13.20 -42.64 0.48
CA GLN A 54 -13.70 -41.74 -0.58
C GLN A 54 -13.04 -41.95 -1.94
N GLN A 55 -11.73 -42.20 -1.98
CA GLN A 55 -10.99 -42.37 -3.24
C GLN A 55 -10.91 -43.82 -3.73
N GLN A 56 -11.39 -44.79 -2.93
CA GLN A 56 -11.22 -46.23 -3.14
C GLN A 56 -9.76 -46.64 -3.39
N LYS A 57 -8.80 -45.86 -2.86
CA LYS A 57 -7.36 -46.04 -3.07
C LYS A 57 -6.64 -45.97 -1.72
N PRO A 58 -5.71 -46.88 -1.43
CA PRO A 58 -5.04 -46.91 -0.13
C PRO A 58 -4.24 -45.62 0.09
N CYS A 59 -4.60 -44.89 1.13
CA CYS A 59 -3.83 -43.76 1.64
C CYS A 59 -3.20 -44.16 2.97
N ASN A 60 -1.88 -44.02 3.10
CA ASN A 60 -1.17 -44.29 4.34
C ASN A 60 -0.94 -42.99 5.11
N LYS A 61 -1.08 -43.02 6.44
CA LYS A 61 -0.71 -41.91 7.34
C LYS A 61 0.71 -41.40 7.10
N ALA A 62 1.66 -42.29 6.78
CA ALA A 62 3.02 -41.90 6.43
C ALA A 62 3.09 -40.96 5.21
N THR A 63 2.21 -41.16 4.22
CA THR A 63 2.13 -40.29 3.03
C THR A 63 1.62 -38.90 3.38
N LEU A 64 0.65 -38.80 4.30
CA LEU A 64 0.13 -37.52 4.80
C LEU A 64 1.19 -36.77 5.64
N LEU A 65 1.95 -37.49 6.48
CA LEU A 65 2.96 -36.89 7.34
C LEU A 65 4.27 -36.54 6.62
N ARG A 66 4.59 -37.20 5.50
CA ARG A 66 5.77 -36.87 4.67
C ARG A 66 5.55 -35.64 3.79
N ASN A 67 4.32 -35.41 3.33
CA ASN A 67 4.00 -34.22 2.55
C ASN A 67 3.86 -33.00 3.46
N LYS A 68 4.67 -31.96 3.22
CA LYS A 68 4.68 -30.75 4.04
C LYS A 68 3.31 -30.04 4.11
N ARG A 69 2.56 -30.00 2.99
CA ARG A 69 1.25 -29.33 2.91
C ARG A 69 0.18 -30.03 3.73
N TYR A 70 0.13 -31.36 3.65
CA TYR A 70 -0.83 -32.13 4.43
C TYR A 70 -0.47 -32.14 5.92
N LYS A 71 0.81 -32.30 6.22
CA LYS A 71 1.30 -32.22 7.61
C LYS A 71 0.98 -30.87 8.24
N SER A 72 1.15 -29.75 7.54
CA SER A 72 0.79 -28.44 8.06
C SER A 72 -0.70 -28.32 8.37
N LEU A 73 -1.58 -28.82 7.49
CA LEU A 73 -3.04 -28.79 7.73
C LEU A 73 -3.44 -29.58 8.98
N LEU A 74 -2.87 -30.77 9.16
CA LEU A 74 -3.14 -31.61 10.33
C LEU A 74 -2.61 -30.98 11.63
N LEU A 75 -1.41 -30.38 11.58
CA LEU A 75 -0.83 -29.68 12.72
C LEU A 75 -1.62 -28.42 13.08
N THR A 76 -2.05 -27.64 12.09
CA THR A 76 -2.88 -26.45 12.31
C THR A 76 -4.22 -26.82 12.92
N PHE A 77 -4.87 -27.88 12.43
CA PHE A 77 -6.11 -28.38 13.02
C PHE A 77 -5.90 -28.82 14.46
N MET A 78 -4.82 -29.55 14.76
CA MET A 78 -4.50 -29.94 16.12
C MET A 78 -4.21 -28.75 17.04
N ALA A 79 -3.44 -27.77 16.57
CA ALA A 79 -3.14 -26.57 17.35
C ALA A 79 -4.41 -25.74 17.65
N ALA A 80 -5.38 -25.73 16.74
CA ALA A 80 -6.65 -25.05 16.94
C ALA A 80 -7.62 -25.80 17.87
N HIS A 81 -7.59 -27.14 17.88
CA HIS A 81 -8.63 -27.97 18.51
C HIS A 81 -8.18 -28.81 19.70
N LEU A 82 -6.89 -28.91 20.02
CA LEU A 82 -6.40 -29.58 21.22
C LEU A 82 -6.00 -28.57 22.30
N GLY A 83 -6.68 -28.64 23.44
CA GLY A 83 -6.16 -28.11 24.71
C GLY A 83 -6.11 -26.59 24.85
N GLY A 84 -7.04 -25.85 24.23
CA GLY A 84 -7.21 -24.40 24.43
C GLY A 84 -6.67 -23.51 23.30
N GLY A 85 -6.43 -24.10 22.12
CA GLY A 85 -6.08 -23.37 20.92
C GLY A 85 -4.65 -22.82 20.94
N THR A 86 -4.28 -22.10 19.87
CA THR A 86 -3.01 -21.39 19.79
C THR A 86 -2.84 -20.30 20.87
N GLN A 87 -3.90 -19.97 21.60
CA GLN A 87 -3.88 -19.01 22.70
C GLN A 87 -3.13 -19.51 23.94
N ASN A 88 -2.98 -20.83 24.08
CA ASN A 88 -2.21 -21.43 25.19
C ASN A 88 -0.73 -21.69 24.83
N LEU A 89 -0.32 -21.46 23.58
CA LEU A 89 1.08 -21.57 23.18
C LEU A 89 1.86 -20.37 23.72
N LYS A 90 2.59 -20.56 24.81
CA LYS A 90 3.52 -19.52 25.28
C LYS A 90 4.78 -19.58 24.45
N LEU A 91 5.26 -18.43 23.99
CA LEU A 91 6.54 -18.31 23.26
C LEU A 91 7.72 -18.93 24.04
N ARG A 92 7.61 -19.01 25.37
CA ARG A 92 8.56 -19.67 26.28
C ARG A 92 8.67 -21.19 26.08
N ASP A 93 7.63 -21.84 25.58
CA ASP A 93 7.57 -23.30 25.42
C ASP A 93 8.16 -23.77 24.08
N VAL A 94 8.51 -22.82 23.19
CA VAL A 94 9.20 -23.10 21.93
C VAL A 94 10.68 -23.29 22.24
N GLY A 95 11.21 -24.52 22.18
CA GLY A 95 12.62 -24.79 22.51
C GLY A 95 13.65 -24.26 21.50
N ASP A 96 13.21 -23.87 20.29
CA ASP A 96 14.09 -23.39 19.22
C ASP A 96 14.10 -21.85 19.16
N GLU A 97 15.25 -21.26 19.45
CA GLU A 97 15.46 -19.80 19.42
C GLU A 97 15.22 -19.19 18.02
N LYS A 98 15.47 -19.93 16.93
CA LYS A 98 15.16 -19.45 15.57
C LYS A 98 13.67 -19.42 15.31
N ALA A 99 12.94 -20.41 15.83
CA ALA A 99 11.48 -20.43 15.75
C ALA A 99 10.87 -19.30 16.59
N LYS A 100 11.41 -19.01 17.78
CA LYS A 100 10.99 -17.84 18.59
C LYS A 100 11.17 -16.54 17.82
N ALA A 101 12.35 -16.30 17.24
CA ALA A 101 12.62 -15.08 16.47
C ALA A 101 11.67 -14.91 15.27
N LEU A 102 11.36 -16.00 14.56
CA LEU A 102 10.39 -15.99 13.47
C LEU A 102 8.97 -15.66 13.96
N VAL A 103 8.52 -16.27 15.06
CA VAL A 103 7.20 -15.98 15.65
C VAL A 103 7.12 -14.51 16.08
N THR A 104 8.12 -13.99 16.79
CA THR A 104 8.16 -12.58 17.19
C THR A 104 8.16 -11.64 15.98
N THR A 105 8.87 -11.99 14.91
CA THR A 105 8.86 -11.20 13.67
C THR A 105 7.48 -11.19 13.00
N VAL A 106 6.78 -12.33 13.02
CA VAL A 106 5.42 -12.45 12.48
C VAL A 106 4.43 -11.67 13.35
N GLU A 107 4.53 -11.75 14.68
CA GLU A 107 3.72 -10.96 15.62
C GLU A 107 3.90 -9.45 15.40
N LEU A 108 5.14 -8.99 15.23
CA LEU A 108 5.43 -7.58 14.92
C LEU A 108 4.82 -7.15 13.58
N LYS A 109 4.91 -7.98 12.55
CA LYS A 109 4.29 -7.71 11.25
C LYS A 109 2.76 -7.68 11.34
N ALA A 110 2.16 -8.61 12.09
CA ALA A 110 0.73 -8.64 12.33
C ALA A 110 0.26 -7.38 13.06
N ALA A 111 0.95 -6.98 14.14
CA ALA A 111 0.63 -5.76 14.88
C ALA A 111 0.77 -4.48 14.01
N ASN A 112 1.78 -4.43 13.15
CA ASN A 112 1.95 -3.32 12.21
C ASN A 112 0.81 -3.28 11.16
N LEU A 113 0.43 -4.43 10.62
CA LEU A 113 -0.70 -4.55 9.71
C LEU A 113 -2.01 -4.13 10.38
N GLU A 114 -2.25 -4.54 11.63
CA GLU A 114 -3.43 -4.11 12.38
C GLU A 114 -3.48 -2.60 12.57
N ARG A 115 -2.37 -1.97 12.95
CA ARG A 115 -2.27 -0.50 13.07
C ARG A 115 -2.56 0.20 11.75
N GLU A 116 -2.03 -0.34 10.65
CA GLU A 116 -2.27 0.20 9.32
C GLU A 116 -3.72 0.05 8.88
N VAL A 117 -4.34 -1.11 9.13
CA VAL A 117 -5.77 -1.34 8.90
C VAL A 117 -6.61 -0.39 9.74
N THR A 118 -6.29 -0.18 11.02
CA THR A 118 -7.00 0.79 11.86
C THR A 118 -6.83 2.22 11.34
N ARG A 119 -5.63 2.61 10.89
CA ARG A 119 -5.38 3.91 10.27
C ARG A 119 -6.21 4.08 9.01
N LEU A 120 -6.22 3.08 8.13
CA LEU A 120 -6.99 3.10 6.89
C LEU A 120 -8.49 3.13 7.16
N LYS A 121 -8.99 2.37 8.14
CA LYS A 121 -10.39 2.43 8.55
C LYS A 121 -10.79 3.82 9.05
N ARG A 122 -9.96 4.44 9.90
CA ARG A 122 -10.18 5.83 10.34
C ARG A 122 -10.14 6.82 9.18
N TYR A 123 -9.24 6.62 8.22
CA TYR A 123 -9.16 7.45 7.03
C TYR A 123 -10.41 7.29 6.15
N VAL A 124 -10.88 6.06 5.96
CA VAL A 124 -12.13 5.78 5.26
C VAL A 124 -13.32 6.38 6.01
N GLU A 125 -13.38 6.26 7.33
CA GLU A 125 -14.42 6.91 8.15
C GLU A 125 -14.37 8.44 8.05
N HIS A 126 -13.17 9.03 7.96
CA HIS A 126 -12.99 10.47 7.72
C HIS A 126 -13.50 10.86 6.33
N LEU A 127 -13.05 10.17 5.27
CA LEU A 127 -13.52 10.39 3.91
C LEU A 127 -15.02 10.17 3.76
N GLN A 128 -15.57 9.17 4.45
CA GLN A 128 -17.00 8.91 4.49
C GLN A 128 -17.73 9.98 5.27
N LYS A 129 -17.19 10.55 6.35
CA LYS A 129 -17.78 11.72 7.00
C LYS A 129 -17.73 12.95 6.11
N ASP A 130 -16.65 13.15 5.37
CA ASP A 130 -16.52 14.22 4.37
C ASP A 130 -17.49 14.01 3.18
N GLN A 131 -17.85 12.75 2.85
CA GLN A 131 -18.85 12.42 1.82
C GLN A 131 -20.30 12.35 2.34
N SER A 132 -20.51 12.02 3.62
CA SER A 132 -21.84 11.94 4.28
C SER A 132 -22.28 13.30 4.80
N ALA A 133 -21.33 14.21 5.04
CA ALA A 133 -21.51 15.63 4.74
C ALA A 133 -21.59 15.78 3.22
N ALA A 134 -22.58 15.12 2.60
CA ALA A 134 -22.97 15.47 1.27
C ALA A 134 -23.27 16.96 1.34
N PRO A 135 -22.57 17.81 0.58
CA PRO A 135 -23.09 19.15 0.36
C PRO A 135 -24.52 18.92 -0.15
N ALA A 136 -25.50 19.51 0.54
CA ALA A 136 -26.84 19.68 -0.02
C ALA A 136 -26.63 20.03 -1.49
N ALA A 137 -27.08 19.14 -2.40
CA ALA A 137 -26.71 19.07 -3.81
C ALA A 137 -25.89 20.29 -4.22
N LEU A 138 -24.55 20.16 -4.36
CA LEU A 138 -23.73 21.30 -4.80
C LEU A 138 -24.49 21.90 -5.98
N PRO A 139 -24.92 23.18 -5.89
CA PRO A 139 -25.42 23.84 -7.08
C PRO A 139 -24.33 23.59 -8.13
N ALA A 140 -24.73 23.09 -9.30
CA ALA A 140 -23.82 22.86 -10.42
C ALA A 140 -22.80 24.01 -10.40
N PRO A 141 -21.47 23.74 -10.32
CA PRO A 141 -20.46 24.74 -9.99
C PRO A 141 -20.82 25.96 -10.80
N ASP A 142 -21.22 27.03 -10.11
CA ASP A 142 -21.79 28.19 -10.77
C ASP A 142 -20.69 28.63 -11.73
N ALA A 143 -20.89 28.42 -13.03
CA ALA A 143 -19.82 28.62 -14.01
C ALA A 143 -19.25 30.04 -13.85
N LYS A 144 -20.14 30.95 -13.42
CA LYS A 144 -19.84 32.33 -13.02
C LYS A 144 -18.94 32.45 -11.80
N ALA A 145 -19.13 31.64 -10.75
CA ALA A 145 -18.28 31.66 -9.56
C ALA A 145 -16.86 31.13 -9.86
N HIS A 146 -16.76 30.10 -10.70
CA HIS A 146 -15.45 29.57 -11.11
C HIS A 146 -14.74 30.50 -12.11
N GLU A 147 -15.49 31.13 -13.02
CA GLU A 147 -14.99 32.21 -13.89
C GLU A 147 -14.53 33.43 -13.08
N GLN A 148 -15.27 33.82 -12.04
CA GLN A 148 -14.89 34.91 -11.13
C GLN A 148 -13.63 34.56 -10.34
N GLU A 149 -13.51 33.34 -9.82
CA GLU A 149 -12.32 32.91 -9.10
C GLU A 149 -11.07 32.89 -10.01
N LEU A 150 -11.21 32.38 -11.24
CA LEU A 150 -10.15 32.43 -12.24
C LEU A 150 -9.79 33.88 -12.59
N HIS A 151 -10.78 34.76 -12.76
CA HIS A 151 -10.56 36.18 -13.01
C HIS A 151 -9.83 36.86 -11.85
N ASP A 152 -10.20 36.56 -10.61
CA ASP A 152 -9.55 37.08 -9.40
C ASP A 152 -8.10 36.60 -9.29
N ILE A 153 -7.82 35.33 -9.61
CA ILE A 153 -6.47 34.79 -9.65
C ILE A 153 -5.64 35.48 -10.74
N GLN A 154 -6.21 35.69 -11.93
CA GLN A 154 -5.56 36.43 -13.02
C GLN A 154 -5.24 37.87 -12.61
N LEU A 155 -6.20 38.57 -11.98
CA LEU A 155 -5.99 39.94 -11.49
C LEU A 155 -4.91 39.99 -10.41
N LYS A 156 -4.90 39.05 -9.46
CA LYS A 156 -3.85 38.94 -8.45
C LYS A 156 -2.49 38.72 -9.10
N TYR A 157 -2.40 37.81 -10.06
CA TYR A 157 -1.18 37.55 -10.81
C TYR A 157 -0.64 38.80 -11.52
N VAL A 158 -1.49 39.51 -12.26
CA VAL A 158 -1.11 40.75 -12.95
C VAL A 158 -0.64 41.82 -11.95
N ARG A 159 -1.38 42.02 -10.85
CA ARG A 159 -1.00 43.00 -9.81
C ARG A 159 0.33 42.65 -9.15
N THR A 160 0.60 41.37 -8.88
CA THR A 160 1.88 40.92 -8.34
C THR A 160 3.02 41.19 -9.31
N CYS A 161 2.83 40.91 -10.61
CA CYS A 161 3.83 41.19 -11.63
C CYS A 161 4.07 42.70 -11.79
N GLN A 162 3.02 43.52 -11.76
CA GLN A 162 3.13 44.99 -11.78
C GLN A 162 3.89 45.52 -10.56
N ALA A 163 3.58 45.03 -9.36
CA ALA A 163 4.28 45.42 -8.14
C ALA A 163 5.77 45.05 -8.21
N LEU A 164 6.08 43.83 -8.65
CA LEU A 164 7.46 43.39 -8.85
C LEU A 164 8.17 44.24 -9.91
N HIS A 165 7.52 44.56 -11.03
CA HIS A 165 8.06 45.44 -12.05
C HIS A 165 8.35 46.84 -11.51
N GLY A 166 7.45 47.41 -10.69
CA GLY A 166 7.66 48.70 -10.04
C GLY A 166 8.86 48.70 -9.10
N VAL A 167 9.01 47.63 -8.31
CA VAL A 167 10.20 47.44 -7.45
C VAL A 167 11.47 47.35 -8.30
N LEU A 168 11.47 46.54 -9.36
CA LEU A 168 12.64 46.37 -10.22
C LEU A 168 13.02 47.64 -10.96
N ARG A 169 12.05 48.45 -11.41
CA ARG A 169 12.32 49.79 -11.96
C ARG A 169 12.94 50.73 -10.93
N HIS A 170 12.46 50.70 -9.69
CA HIS A 170 13.04 51.53 -8.63
C HIS A 170 14.50 51.19 -8.34
N PHE A 171 14.89 49.92 -8.53
CA PHE A 171 16.24 49.42 -8.32
C PHE A 171 16.98 49.13 -9.64
N GLU A 172 16.64 49.79 -10.75
CA GLU A 172 17.20 49.53 -12.09
C GLU A 172 18.73 49.65 -12.17
N SER A 173 19.33 50.41 -11.24
CA SER A 173 20.78 50.58 -11.12
C SER A 173 21.49 49.34 -10.56
N PHE A 174 20.77 48.50 -9.81
CA PHE A 174 21.32 47.33 -9.12
C PHE A 174 20.73 46.01 -9.60
N LEU A 175 19.49 46.01 -10.10
CA LEU A 175 18.79 44.81 -10.53
C LEU A 175 18.39 44.93 -11.99
N ALA A 176 18.66 43.87 -12.76
CA ALA A 176 18.25 43.76 -14.16
C ALA A 176 17.52 42.44 -14.40
N VAL A 177 16.57 42.48 -15.31
CA VAL A 177 15.86 41.29 -15.79
C VAL A 177 16.55 40.79 -17.04
N ASN A 178 17.13 39.59 -16.99
CA ASN A 178 17.67 38.92 -18.16
C ASN A 178 16.56 38.12 -18.85
N ALA A 179 15.96 38.70 -19.89
CA ALA A 179 14.86 38.09 -20.63
C ALA A 179 15.26 36.83 -21.42
N GLU A 180 16.53 36.67 -21.78
CA GLU A 180 17.03 35.49 -22.51
C GLU A 180 17.16 34.27 -21.59
N ARG A 181 17.76 34.48 -20.42
CA ARG A 181 17.98 33.43 -19.40
C ARG A 181 16.82 33.28 -18.42
N ARG A 182 15.81 34.14 -18.54
CA ARG A 182 14.63 34.22 -17.66
C ARG A 182 15.01 34.42 -16.20
N GLN A 183 16.00 35.25 -15.90
CA GLN A 183 16.54 35.42 -14.54
C GLN A 183 16.50 36.89 -14.11
N ILE A 184 16.43 37.12 -12.81
CA ILE A 184 16.70 38.45 -12.23
C ILE A 184 18.12 38.44 -11.69
N ILE A 185 18.94 39.39 -12.15
CA ILE A 185 20.35 39.47 -11.82
C ILE A 185 20.68 40.78 -11.08
N ASP A 186 21.64 40.69 -10.18
CA ASP A 186 22.26 41.79 -9.46
C ASP A 186 23.46 42.31 -10.29
N LEU A 187 23.38 43.54 -10.76
CA LEU A 187 24.43 44.20 -11.54
C LEU A 187 25.65 44.58 -10.69
N THR A 188 25.52 44.63 -9.36
CA THR A 188 26.63 44.99 -8.47
C THR A 188 27.65 43.86 -8.29
N LYS A 189 27.24 42.61 -8.59
CA LYS A 189 28.06 41.40 -8.41
C LYS A 189 28.55 40.87 -9.76
N ARG A 190 29.84 40.50 -9.82
CA ARG A 190 30.47 39.92 -11.03
C ARG A 190 30.32 38.40 -11.17
N ARG A 191 30.10 37.68 -10.07
CA ARG A 191 29.94 36.21 -10.04
C ARG A 191 28.81 35.86 -9.07
N ASN A 192 28.08 34.78 -9.36
CA ASN A 192 26.90 34.35 -8.61
C ASN A 192 25.92 35.51 -8.40
N ASN A 193 25.61 36.20 -9.49
CA ASN A 193 24.82 37.42 -9.48
C ASN A 193 23.34 37.17 -9.79
N VAL A 194 22.90 35.91 -9.82
CA VAL A 194 21.48 35.57 -9.98
C VAL A 194 20.78 35.73 -8.63
N VAL A 195 19.76 36.58 -8.58
CA VAL A 195 18.91 36.81 -7.40
C VAL A 195 17.69 35.91 -7.47
N VAL A 196 17.12 35.74 -8.66
CA VAL A 196 15.97 34.85 -8.91
C VAL A 196 16.27 33.99 -10.12
N ASP A 197 16.22 32.68 -9.91
CA ASP A 197 16.45 31.66 -10.94
C ASP A 197 15.29 31.55 -11.93
N ALA A 198 15.56 30.86 -13.05
CA ALA A 198 14.63 30.72 -14.17
C ALA A 198 13.27 30.15 -13.77
N ASP A 199 13.25 29.15 -12.90
CA ASP A 199 12.02 28.46 -12.47
C ASP A 199 11.02 29.39 -11.79
N PHE A 200 11.50 30.43 -11.11
CA PHE A 200 10.66 31.40 -10.39
C PHE A 200 10.40 32.68 -11.17
N ALA A 201 11.36 33.11 -11.99
CA ALA A 201 11.26 34.34 -12.76
C ALA A 201 10.53 34.15 -14.11
N GLU A 202 10.36 32.91 -14.59
CA GLU A 202 9.70 32.62 -15.86
C GLU A 202 8.29 33.24 -16.00
N PRO A 203 7.35 33.10 -15.04
CA PRO A 203 6.03 33.71 -15.17
C PRO A 203 6.11 35.23 -15.32
N PHE A 204 6.96 35.87 -14.52
CA PHE A 204 7.16 37.31 -14.58
C PHE A 204 7.77 37.77 -15.92
N VAL A 205 8.76 37.03 -16.43
CA VAL A 205 9.39 37.34 -17.73
C VAL A 205 8.40 37.14 -18.89
N ALA A 206 7.56 36.12 -18.82
CA ALA A 206 6.47 35.92 -19.79
C ALA A 206 5.48 37.09 -19.74
N TRP A 207 5.02 37.47 -18.54
CA TRP A 207 4.17 38.65 -18.36
C TRP A 207 4.83 39.92 -18.90
N LEU A 208 6.13 40.11 -18.68
CA LEU A 208 6.86 41.29 -19.14
C LEU A 208 6.87 41.36 -20.67
N LYS A 209 7.13 40.25 -21.37
CA LYS A 209 7.06 40.17 -22.84
C LYS A 209 5.67 40.50 -23.38
N ASP A 210 4.63 39.99 -22.72
CA ASP A 210 3.24 40.24 -23.11
C ASP A 210 2.81 41.71 -22.86
N ASN A 211 3.53 42.42 -21.97
CA ASN A 211 3.19 43.77 -21.51
C ASN A 211 4.30 44.81 -21.80
N GLU A 212 5.27 44.50 -22.66
CA GLU A 212 6.41 45.36 -23.01
C GLU A 212 5.99 46.73 -23.58
N GLY A 213 4.74 46.86 -24.07
CA GLY A 213 4.13 48.11 -24.53
C GLY A 213 3.21 48.83 -23.52
N ALA A 214 2.88 48.24 -22.37
CA ALA A 214 1.92 48.79 -21.41
C ALA A 214 2.57 49.63 -20.28
N GLY A 215 3.91 49.60 -20.17
CA GLY A 215 4.69 50.28 -19.11
C GLY A 215 4.90 51.79 -19.29
N GLY A 216 4.02 52.46 -20.05
CA GLY A 216 4.12 53.88 -20.40
C GLY A 216 3.06 54.80 -19.79
N ALA A 217 2.16 54.32 -18.94
CA ALA A 217 1.15 55.18 -18.32
C ALA A 217 0.78 54.73 -16.91
N LEU A 218 1.69 54.99 -15.97
CA LEU A 218 1.39 55.45 -14.60
C LEU A 218 2.49 56.42 -14.18
#